data_AF-A0A7W1H1U5-F1
#
_entry.id   AF-A0A7W1H1U5-F1
#
_cell.length_a   1.000
_cell.length_b   1.000
_cell.length_c   1.000
_cell.angle_alpha   90.00
_cell.angle_beta   90.00
_cell.angle_gamma   90.00
#
_symmetry.space_group_name_H-M   'P 1'
#
loop_
_entity.id
_entity.type
_entity.pdbx_description
1 polymer ?
#
loop_
_entity_poly.entity_id
_entity_poly.type
_entity_poly.pdbx_seq_one_letter_code
_entity_poly.pdbx_strand_id
1 'polypeptide(L)'
;MAYPIGDLGLLALVVAAVTVVGLRNSGIWLRVAGAFAFFAVTDSIFLVQVAEGTYAIGGLIDLGWPIAALLVGLAASRPEGRARTNVRTGTMGAMPAVFGFMGVALVVVDHFVTMNALALGLATASILVILVRLYLTVRENTSLLARSRREAATDSLTGLGNRRQLSADLAAELVHLDSERPLMLTLFDLDGFKLYNDTFGHVAGDQLLGRLGARLSAVVEGHGVAYRTGGDEFCALWNRSETGEASVIAIDAVKA
;
A
#
# COMPACT_ATOMS: atom_id res chain seq x y z
N MET A 1 -22.19 -10.28 37.09
CA MET A 1 -20.72 -10.26 36.99
C MET A 1 -20.19 -10.37 35.54
N ALA A 2 -21.03 -10.52 34.49
CA ALA A 2 -20.59 -10.80 33.10
C ALA A 2 -20.43 -9.59 32.16
N TYR A 3 -20.52 -8.35 32.68
CA TYR A 3 -20.86 -7.18 31.86
C TYR A 3 -19.70 -6.30 31.32
N PRO A 4 -18.47 -6.25 31.90
CA PRO A 4 -17.38 -5.38 31.37
C PRO A 4 -16.83 -5.81 29.99
N ILE A 5 -17.30 -6.96 29.51
CA ILE A 5 -16.72 -7.71 28.41
C ILE A 5 -17.40 -7.39 27.07
N GLY A 6 -18.67 -6.97 27.12
CA GLY A 6 -19.41 -6.48 25.96
C GLY A 6 -18.80 -5.19 25.41
N ASP A 7 -18.44 -4.26 26.30
CA ASP A 7 -17.79 -2.98 25.96
C ASP A 7 -16.40 -3.19 25.36
N LEU A 8 -15.59 -4.10 25.92
CA LEU A 8 -14.28 -4.45 25.36
C LEU A 8 -14.42 -5.11 23.99
N GLY A 9 -15.45 -5.94 23.79
CA GLY A 9 -15.77 -6.53 22.49
C GLY A 9 -16.22 -5.49 21.46
N LEU A 10 -17.01 -4.51 21.88
CA LEU A 10 -17.49 -3.40 21.02
C LEU A 10 -16.33 -2.47 20.64
N LEU A 11 -15.44 -2.15 21.58
CA LEU A 11 -14.26 -1.32 21.34
C LEU A 11 -13.26 -2.04 20.42
N ALA A 12 -13.07 -3.35 20.60
CA ALA A 12 -12.29 -4.18 19.69
C ALA A 12 -12.89 -4.22 18.28
N LEU A 13 -14.22 -4.30 18.14
CA LEU A 13 -14.93 -4.27 16.86
C LEU A 13 -14.74 -2.94 16.13
N VAL A 14 -14.77 -1.82 16.85
CA VAL A 14 -14.54 -0.48 16.28
C VAL A 14 -13.09 -0.34 15.81
N VAL A 15 -12.12 -0.76 16.61
CA VAL A 15 -10.70 -0.74 16.23
C VAL A 15 -10.42 -1.66 15.03
N ALA A 16 -11.03 -2.85 15.00
CA ALA A 16 -10.94 -3.76 13.86
C ALA A 16 -11.56 -3.17 12.58
N ALA A 17 -12.73 -2.54 12.67
CA ALA A 17 -13.37 -1.87 11.54
C ALA A 17 -12.49 -0.74 10.98
N VAL A 18 -11.89 0.08 11.85
CA VAL A 18 -11.01 1.19 11.47
C VAL A 18 -9.71 0.69 10.80
N THR A 19 -9.15 -0.42 11.29
CA THR A 19 -7.91 -1.01 10.73
C THR A 19 -8.15 -1.72 9.40
N VAL A 20 -9.30 -2.39 9.22
CA VAL A 20 -9.66 -3.11 7.98
C VAL A 20 -10.11 -2.16 6.87
N VAL A 21 -10.87 -1.12 7.20
CA VAL A 21 -11.36 -0.13 6.21
C VAL A 21 -10.26 0.86 5.82
N GLY A 22 -9.21 0.97 6.64
CA GLY A 22 -8.07 1.83 6.40
C GLY A 22 -8.38 3.29 6.71
N LEU A 23 -7.56 3.90 7.57
CA LEU A 23 -7.60 5.31 7.95
C LEU A 23 -7.45 6.31 6.79
N ARG A 24 -7.33 5.83 5.54
CA ARG A 24 -6.80 6.65 4.45
C ARG A 24 -7.80 7.52 3.72
N ASN A 25 -9.13 7.42 3.92
CA ASN A 25 -9.99 8.27 3.09
C ASN A 25 -11.44 8.60 3.50
N SER A 26 -11.77 8.80 4.78
CA SER A 26 -12.99 9.58 5.10
C SER A 26 -13.05 9.95 6.57
N GLY A 27 -13.20 11.25 6.85
CA GLY A 27 -13.42 11.76 8.20
C GLY A 27 -14.68 11.17 8.85
N ILE A 28 -15.54 10.49 8.08
CA ILE A 28 -16.68 9.73 8.58
C ILE A 28 -16.27 8.61 9.54
N TRP A 29 -15.25 7.81 9.24
CA TRP A 29 -14.90 6.64 10.05
C TRP A 29 -14.27 7.03 11.38
N LEU A 30 -13.52 8.13 11.41
CA LEU A 30 -13.00 8.70 12.65
C LEU A 30 -14.13 9.22 13.55
N ARG A 31 -15.14 9.87 12.96
CA ARG A 31 -16.33 10.37 13.68
C ARG A 31 -17.20 9.23 14.21
N VAL A 32 -17.42 8.20 13.40
CA VAL A 32 -18.16 6.98 13.80
C VAL A 32 -17.40 6.26 14.93
N ALA A 33 -16.09 6.08 14.80
CA ALA A 33 -15.27 5.47 15.86
C ALA A 33 -15.33 6.27 17.17
N GLY A 34 -15.28 7.61 17.09
CA GLY A 34 -15.45 8.49 18.26
C GLY A 34 -16.82 8.36 18.93
N ALA A 35 -17.90 8.22 18.14
CA ALA A 35 -19.25 8.04 18.68
C ALA A 35 -19.40 6.70 19.41
N PHE A 36 -18.83 5.62 18.88
CA PHE A 36 -18.82 4.32 19.56
C PHE A 36 -17.92 4.30 20.80
N ALA A 37 -16.80 5.03 20.81
CA ALA A 37 -15.98 5.19 22.01
C ALA A 37 -16.75 5.93 23.12
N PHE A 38 -17.49 6.99 22.77
CA PHE A 38 -18.35 7.70 23.71
C PHE A 38 -19.49 6.83 24.26
N PHE A 39 -20.07 5.97 23.41
CA PHE A 39 -21.05 4.97 23.81
C PHE A 39 -20.48 4.02 24.87
N ALA A 40 -19.30 3.44 24.62
CA ALA A 40 -18.65 2.51 25.55
C ALA A 40 -18.30 3.17 26.90
N VAL A 41 -17.83 4.43 26.88
CA VAL A 41 -17.57 5.18 28.12
C VAL A 41 -18.85 5.41 28.92
N THR A 42 -19.96 5.74 28.25
CA THR A 42 -21.27 5.93 28.88
C THR A 42 -21.74 4.64 29.55
N ASP A 43 -21.65 3.51 28.84
CA ASP A 43 -22.07 2.21 29.36
C ASP A 43 -21.23 1.78 30.57
N SER A 44 -19.91 1.97 30.49
CA SER A 44 -18.98 1.70 31.60
C SER A 44 -19.28 2.55 32.85
N ILE A 45 -19.62 3.83 32.70
CA ILE A 45 -19.98 4.71 33.84
C ILE A 45 -21.32 4.29 34.44
N PHE A 46 -22.32 3.98 33.60
CA PHE A 46 -23.60 3.46 34.06
C PHE A 46 -23.42 2.17 34.88
N LEU A 47 -22.57 1.26 34.39
CA LEU A 47 -22.30 0.00 35.06
C LEU A 47 -21.69 0.20 36.46
N VAL A 48 -20.74 1.12 36.60
CA VAL A 48 -20.14 1.46 37.90
C VAL A 48 -21.19 2.03 38.84
N GLN A 49 -22.04 2.93 38.37
CA GLN A 49 -23.11 3.51 39.20
C GLN A 49 -24.15 2.48 39.65
N VAL A 50 -24.51 1.53 38.77
CA VAL A 50 -25.41 0.43 39.13
C VAL A 50 -24.75 -0.51 40.14
N ALA A 51 -23.46 -0.81 39.98
CA ALA A 51 -22.71 -1.69 40.89
C ALA A 51 -22.52 -1.08 42.30
N GLU A 52 -22.31 0.24 42.37
CA GLU A 52 -22.19 0.98 43.63
C GLU A 52 -23.56 1.34 44.26
N GLY A 53 -24.65 1.06 43.55
CA GLY A 53 -26.01 1.43 43.97
C GLY A 53 -26.28 2.94 43.94
N THR A 54 -25.43 3.71 43.26
CA THR A 54 -25.52 5.16 43.11
C THR A 54 -26.32 5.60 41.88
N TYR A 55 -26.71 4.65 41.02
CA TYR A 55 -27.54 4.92 39.85
C TYR A 55 -28.95 5.37 40.24
N ALA A 56 -29.36 6.50 39.68
CA ALA A 56 -30.72 7.01 39.77
C ALA A 56 -31.31 7.18 38.37
N ILE A 57 -32.53 6.66 38.19
CA ILE A 57 -33.30 6.81 36.95
C ILE A 57 -33.56 8.31 36.72
N GLY A 58 -33.25 8.80 35.52
CA GLY A 58 -33.33 10.23 35.17
C GLY A 58 -32.03 11.01 35.40
N GLY A 59 -30.92 10.32 35.67
CA GLY A 59 -29.60 10.93 35.82
C GLY A 59 -29.00 11.44 34.51
N LEU A 60 -27.97 12.28 34.61
CA LEU A 60 -27.23 12.81 33.45
C LEU A 60 -26.65 11.71 32.55
N ILE A 61 -26.39 10.51 33.09
CA ILE A 61 -25.87 9.37 32.35
C ILE A 61 -26.88 8.81 31.32
N ASP A 62 -28.18 8.93 31.58
CA ASP A 62 -29.24 8.45 30.69
C ASP A 62 -29.27 9.21 29.36
N LEU A 63 -28.69 10.40 29.31
CA LEU A 63 -28.52 11.19 28.10
C LEU A 63 -27.37 10.70 27.21
N GLY A 64 -26.45 9.90 27.74
CA GLY A 64 -25.27 9.46 27.00
C GLY A 64 -25.60 8.56 25.80
N TRP A 65 -26.52 7.60 25.92
CA TRP A 65 -26.92 6.75 24.79
C TRP A 65 -27.64 7.51 23.66
N PRO A 66 -28.62 8.40 23.94
CA PRO A 66 -29.19 9.28 22.93
C PRO A 66 -28.15 10.18 22.25
N ILE A 67 -27.20 10.75 23.00
CA ILE A 67 -26.13 11.59 22.45
C ILE A 67 -25.22 10.77 21.53
N ALA A 68 -24.82 9.56 21.94
CA ALA A 68 -24.01 8.67 21.12
C ALA A 68 -24.71 8.30 19.80
N ALA A 69 -26.00 7.96 19.86
CA ALA A 69 -26.82 7.67 18.69
C ALA A 69 -26.93 8.89 17.76
N LEU A 70 -27.08 10.09 18.32
CA LEU A 70 -27.12 11.34 17.58
C LEU A 70 -25.77 11.65 16.89
N LEU A 71 -24.65 11.37 17.55
CA LEU A 71 -23.31 11.51 16.96
C LEU A 71 -23.09 10.57 15.77
N VAL A 72 -23.56 9.32 15.87
CA VAL A 72 -23.55 8.37 14.74
C VAL A 72 -24.43 8.90 13.59
N GLY A 73 -25.63 9.37 13.89
CA GLY A 73 -26.54 9.96 12.90
C GLY A 73 -25.95 11.18 12.20
N LEU A 74 -25.31 12.09 12.94
CA LEU A 74 -24.61 13.27 12.41
C LEU A 74 -23.34 12.91 11.63
N ALA A 75 -22.68 11.80 11.97
CA ALA A 75 -21.57 11.30 11.19
C ALA A 75 -22.04 10.80 9.82
N ALA A 76 -23.17 10.07 9.79
CA ALA A 76 -23.77 9.50 8.59
C ALA A 76 -24.49 10.52 7.68
N SER A 77 -24.98 11.63 8.24
CA SER A 77 -25.76 12.62 7.49
C SER A 77 -24.91 13.62 6.68
N ARG A 78 -23.58 13.61 6.82
CA ARG A 78 -22.72 14.50 6.03
C ARG A 78 -22.49 13.92 4.64
N PRO A 79 -22.91 14.62 3.57
CA PRO A 79 -22.64 14.19 2.21
C PRO A 79 -21.14 14.37 1.93
N GLU A 80 -20.35 13.31 2.11
CA GLU A 80 -19.00 13.29 1.58
C GLU A 80 -19.11 13.19 0.05
N GLY A 81 -18.59 14.20 -0.64
CA GLY A 81 -18.60 14.28 -2.10
C GLY A 81 -18.07 12.98 -2.67
N ARG A 82 -18.79 12.41 -3.65
CA ARG A 82 -18.49 11.16 -4.36
C ARG A 82 -17.00 11.07 -4.70
N ALA A 83 -16.20 10.52 -3.78
CA ALA A 83 -14.94 9.91 -4.13
C ALA A 83 -15.33 8.70 -4.98
N ARG A 84 -15.05 8.76 -6.28
CA ARG A 84 -15.17 7.61 -7.18
C ARG A 84 -14.22 6.54 -6.64
N THR A 85 -14.69 5.73 -5.72
CA THR A 85 -14.00 4.51 -5.32
C THR A 85 -14.20 3.55 -6.48
N ASN A 86 -13.13 3.38 -7.24
CA ASN A 86 -13.04 2.28 -8.18
C ASN A 86 -13.10 1.01 -7.32
N VAL A 87 -14.29 0.44 -7.19
CA VAL A 87 -14.54 -0.82 -6.45
C VAL A 87 -13.92 -1.93 -7.28
N ARG A 88 -12.63 -2.15 -7.08
CA ARG A 88 -11.94 -3.35 -7.55
C ARG A 88 -10.92 -3.82 -6.53
N THR A 89 -11.41 -4.10 -5.33
CA THR A 89 -10.71 -4.99 -4.40
C THR A 89 -11.77 -5.82 -3.69
N GLY A 90 -11.70 -7.12 -3.95
CA GLY A 90 -12.76 -8.07 -3.66
C GLY A 90 -13.17 -8.10 -2.20
N THR A 91 -14.43 -8.44 -2.00
CA THR A 91 -15.13 -8.91 -0.81
C THR A 91 -14.43 -10.03 -0.01
N MET A 92 -13.17 -10.36 -0.30
CA MET A 92 -12.37 -11.42 0.31
C MET A 92 -11.57 -10.99 1.55
N GLY A 93 -11.41 -9.67 1.78
CA GLY A 93 -10.65 -9.13 2.91
C GLY A 93 -11.41 -9.03 4.24
N ALA A 94 -12.74 -9.12 4.23
CA ALA A 94 -13.58 -8.95 5.43
C ALA A 94 -13.76 -10.25 6.24
N MET A 95 -13.67 -11.41 5.59
CA MET A 95 -13.83 -12.71 6.26
C MET A 95 -12.90 -12.94 7.47
N PRO A 96 -11.57 -12.72 7.39
CA PRO A 96 -10.68 -13.00 8.51
C PRO A 96 -10.96 -12.13 9.74
N ALA A 97 -11.44 -10.90 9.55
CA ALA A 97 -11.80 -10.01 10.66
C ALA A 97 -13.07 -10.48 11.39
N VAL A 98 -14.07 -10.99 10.65
CA VAL A 98 -15.29 -11.59 11.24
C VAL A 98 -14.95 -12.85 12.03
N PHE A 99 -14.06 -13.70 11.50
CA PHE A 99 -13.59 -14.90 12.22
C PHE A 99 -12.76 -14.55 13.46
N GLY A 100 -11.90 -13.52 13.39
CA GLY A 100 -11.15 -13.03 14.55
C GLY A 100 -12.04 -12.45 15.64
N PHE A 101 -13.07 -11.70 15.26
CA PHE A 101 -14.09 -11.21 16.19
C PHE A 101 -14.83 -12.35 16.88
N MET A 102 -15.25 -13.37 16.12
CA MET A 102 -15.94 -14.54 16.68
C MET A 102 -15.04 -15.36 17.62
N GLY A 103 -13.74 -15.45 17.34
CA GLY A 103 -12.76 -16.10 18.22
C GLY A 103 -12.54 -15.34 19.53
N VAL A 104 -12.42 -14.02 19.49
CA VAL A 104 -12.29 -13.18 20.71
C VAL A 104 -13.58 -13.24 21.54
N ALA A 105 -14.75 -13.15 20.91
CA ALA A 105 -16.04 -13.28 21.59
C ALA A 105 -16.18 -14.64 22.30
N LEU A 106 -15.71 -15.72 21.68
CA LEU A 106 -15.69 -17.05 22.30
C LEU A 106 -14.78 -17.12 23.53
N VAL A 107 -13.55 -16.59 23.47
CA VAL A 107 -12.60 -16.54 24.61
C VAL A 107 -13.15 -15.69 25.76
N VAL A 108 -13.91 -14.66 25.41
CA VAL A 108 -14.50 -13.74 26.36
C VAL A 108 -15.72 -14.36 27.06
N VAL A 109 -16.53 -15.15 26.33
CA VAL A 109 -17.60 -15.98 26.91
C VAL A 109 -17.02 -17.15 27.73
N ASP A 110 -15.84 -17.66 27.36
CA ASP A 110 -15.09 -18.71 28.07
C ASP A 110 -14.73 -18.32 29.51
N HIS A 111 -14.56 -17.02 29.77
CA HIS A 111 -14.21 -16.50 31.10
C HIS A 111 -15.35 -16.55 32.12
N PHE A 112 -16.62 -16.68 31.69
CA PHE A 112 -17.79 -16.57 32.58
C PHE A 112 -18.53 -17.88 32.85
N VAL A 113 -18.21 -18.94 32.11
CA VAL A 113 -18.74 -20.30 32.31
C VAL A 113 -17.53 -21.20 32.44
N THR A 114 -17.39 -22.02 33.48
CA THR A 114 -16.26 -22.97 33.59
C THR A 114 -16.25 -23.87 32.36
N MET A 115 -15.43 -23.52 31.37
CA MET A 115 -15.51 -24.11 30.06
C MET A 115 -14.63 -25.34 29.97
N ASN A 116 -15.16 -26.29 29.22
CA ASN A 116 -14.55 -27.57 28.92
C ASN A 116 -13.25 -27.32 28.12
N ALA A 117 -12.18 -28.07 28.39
CA ALA A 117 -10.86 -27.88 27.76
C ALA A 117 -10.88 -27.82 26.22
N LEU A 118 -11.93 -28.40 25.61
CA LEU A 118 -12.23 -28.35 24.19
C LEU A 118 -12.50 -26.93 23.67
N ALA A 119 -13.18 -26.07 24.42
CA ALA A 119 -13.50 -24.70 24.00
C ALA A 119 -12.22 -23.84 23.92
N LEU A 120 -11.35 -23.93 24.92
CA LEU A 120 -10.03 -23.30 24.93
C LEU A 120 -9.15 -23.81 23.78
N GLY A 121 -9.17 -25.12 23.51
CA GLY A 121 -8.48 -25.73 22.38
C GLY A 121 -8.95 -25.20 21.03
N LEU A 122 -10.26 -25.06 20.83
CA LEU A 122 -10.83 -24.50 19.59
C LEU A 122 -10.52 -23.02 19.43
N ALA A 123 -10.57 -22.23 20.51
CA ALA A 123 -10.25 -20.81 20.47
C ALA A 123 -8.78 -20.57 20.11
N THR A 124 -7.84 -21.28 20.75
CA THR A 124 -6.41 -21.20 20.43
C THR A 124 -6.12 -21.63 19.00
N ALA A 125 -6.76 -22.70 18.51
CA ALA A 125 -6.66 -23.13 17.12
C ALA A 125 -7.17 -22.05 16.14
N SER A 126 -8.29 -21.39 16.45
CA SER A 126 -8.84 -20.33 15.61
C SER A 126 -7.89 -19.14 15.47
N ILE A 127 -7.27 -18.72 16.58
CA ILE A 127 -6.28 -17.63 16.60
C ILE A 127 -5.07 -18.02 15.74
N LEU A 128 -4.56 -19.24 15.87
CA LEU A 128 -3.44 -19.72 15.05
C LEU A 128 -3.78 -19.72 13.56
N VAL A 129 -4.97 -20.18 13.17
CA VAL A 129 -5.43 -20.15 11.77
C VAL A 129 -5.48 -18.72 11.24
N ILE A 130 -5.97 -17.77 12.04
CA ILE A 130 -6.03 -16.35 11.66
C ILE A 130 -4.62 -15.78 11.49
N LEU A 131 -3.70 -16.06 12.42
CA LEU A 131 -2.30 -15.61 12.33
C LEU A 131 -1.61 -16.17 11.08
N VAL A 132 -1.80 -17.46 10.78
CA VAL A 132 -1.27 -18.09 9.57
C VAL A 132 -1.86 -17.44 8.32
N ARG A 133 -3.18 -17.22 8.29
CA ARG A 133 -3.83 -16.57 7.14
C ARG A 133 -3.36 -15.13 6.94
N LEU A 134 -3.18 -14.38 8.03
CA LEU A 134 -2.65 -13.02 8.00
C LEU A 134 -1.23 -13.00 7.42
N TYR A 135 -0.37 -13.91 7.89
CA TYR A 135 0.99 -14.05 7.38
C TYR A 135 1.03 -14.35 5.87
N LEU A 136 0.22 -15.31 5.41
CA LEU A 136 0.13 -15.67 4.00
C LEU A 136 -0.37 -14.49 3.15
N THR A 137 -1.38 -13.78 3.64
CA THR A 137 -1.95 -12.61 2.93
C THR A 137 -0.92 -11.49 2.79
N VAL A 138 -0.15 -11.19 3.84
CA VAL A 138 0.91 -10.18 3.78
C VAL A 138 2.02 -10.60 2.81
N ARG A 139 2.41 -11.88 2.80
CA ARG A 139 3.37 -12.41 1.83
C ARG A 139 2.87 -12.30 0.39
N GLU A 140 1.62 -12.68 0.14
CA GLU A 140 1.05 -12.60 -1.20
C GLU A 140 0.98 -11.15 -1.67
N ASN A 141 0.55 -10.22 -0.80
CA ASN A 141 0.49 -8.79 -1.09
C ASN A 141 1.88 -8.21 -1.40
N THR A 142 2.91 -8.55 -0.63
CA THR A 142 4.28 -8.11 -0.93
C THR A 142 4.79 -8.69 -2.25
N SER A 143 4.43 -9.93 -2.60
CA SER A 143 4.78 -10.54 -3.88
C SER A 143 4.07 -9.86 -5.07
N LEU A 144 2.81 -9.48 -4.90
CA LEU A 144 2.01 -8.76 -5.90
C LEU A 144 2.53 -7.33 -6.09
N LEU A 145 2.86 -6.63 -5.01
CA LEU A 145 3.53 -5.33 -5.06
C LEU A 145 4.88 -5.42 -5.76
N ALA A 146 5.64 -6.49 -5.50
CA ALA A 146 6.90 -6.72 -6.20
C ALA A 146 6.69 -7.07 -7.68
N ARG A 147 5.65 -7.83 -8.05
CA ARG A 147 5.29 -8.12 -9.47
C ARG A 147 4.82 -6.88 -10.21
N SER A 148 3.91 -6.09 -9.62
CA SER A 148 3.48 -4.81 -10.18
C SER A 148 4.65 -3.83 -10.37
N ARG A 149 5.63 -3.83 -9.47
CA ARG A 149 6.88 -3.06 -9.64
C ARG A 149 7.79 -3.61 -10.75
N ARG A 150 7.72 -4.91 -11.06
CA ARG A 150 8.50 -5.59 -12.11
C ARG A 150 7.87 -5.49 -13.50
N GLU A 151 6.55 -5.29 -13.60
CA GLU A 151 5.78 -5.41 -14.84
C GLU A 151 5.99 -4.28 -15.87
N ALA A 152 6.66 -3.19 -15.52
CA ALA A 152 7.14 -2.21 -16.50
C ALA A 152 8.65 -2.34 -16.65
N ALA A 153 9.10 -3.01 -17.72
CA ALA A 153 10.52 -3.08 -18.11
C ALA A 153 10.93 -1.88 -18.99
N THR A 154 9.96 -1.25 -19.65
CA THR A 154 10.20 -0.13 -20.55
C THR A 154 9.75 1.20 -19.96
N ASP A 155 10.33 2.28 -20.45
CA ASP A 155 9.88 3.65 -20.23
C ASP A 155 8.76 3.98 -21.21
N SER A 156 7.62 4.43 -20.71
CA SER A 156 6.43 4.66 -21.54
C SER A 156 6.54 5.84 -22.51
N LEU A 157 7.46 6.78 -22.25
CA LEU A 157 7.63 7.97 -23.09
C LEU A 157 8.57 7.69 -24.27
N THR A 158 9.67 6.97 -24.01
CA THR A 158 10.76 6.77 -24.98
C THR A 158 10.75 5.37 -25.62
N GLY A 159 10.06 4.40 -25.01
CA GLY A 159 10.07 3.00 -25.43
C GLY A 159 11.35 2.23 -25.06
N LEU A 160 12.36 2.91 -24.52
CA LEU A 160 13.62 2.30 -24.06
C LEU A 160 13.42 1.43 -22.82
N GLY A 161 14.41 0.61 -22.47
CA GLY A 161 14.45 -0.04 -21.17
C GLY A 161 14.47 1.01 -20.05
N ASN A 162 13.83 0.76 -18.92
CA ASN A 162 13.90 1.69 -17.79
C ASN A 162 15.02 1.30 -16.82
N ARG A 163 15.21 2.10 -15.76
CA ARG A 163 16.22 1.84 -14.71
C ARG A 163 16.18 0.42 -14.13
N ARG A 164 15.00 -0.21 -14.05
CA ARG A 164 14.87 -1.59 -13.54
C ARG A 164 15.41 -2.59 -14.53
N GLN A 165 15.07 -2.43 -15.81
CA GLN A 165 15.57 -3.29 -16.88
C GLN A 165 17.11 -3.19 -16.97
N LEU A 166 17.66 -1.97 -16.90
CA LEU A 166 19.12 -1.79 -16.82
C LEU A 166 19.74 -2.55 -15.64
N SER A 167 19.13 -2.47 -14.46
CA SER A 167 19.66 -3.16 -13.26
C SER A 167 19.62 -4.68 -13.42
N ALA A 168 18.57 -5.21 -14.06
CA ALA A 168 18.41 -6.64 -14.31
C ALA A 168 19.43 -7.13 -15.35
N ASP A 169 19.59 -6.40 -16.45
CA ASP A 169 20.51 -6.74 -17.54
C ASP A 169 21.96 -6.64 -17.06
N LEU A 170 22.31 -5.59 -16.29
CA LEU A 170 23.63 -5.47 -15.68
C LEU A 170 23.91 -6.63 -14.72
N ALA A 171 22.96 -7.01 -13.86
CA ALA A 171 23.15 -8.13 -12.94
C ALA A 171 23.36 -9.47 -13.67
N ALA A 172 22.69 -9.68 -14.81
CA ALA A 172 22.89 -10.87 -15.64
C ALA A 172 24.28 -10.88 -16.31
N GLU A 173 24.71 -9.76 -16.89
CA GLU A 173 26.00 -9.64 -17.56
C GLU A 173 27.18 -9.70 -16.57
N LEU A 174 27.02 -9.17 -15.35
CA LEU A 174 28.07 -9.24 -14.31
C LEU A 174 28.46 -10.68 -13.94
N VAL A 175 27.56 -11.65 -14.08
CA VAL A 175 27.85 -13.08 -13.83
C VAL A 175 28.74 -13.69 -14.93
N HIS A 176 28.69 -13.11 -16.13
CA HIS A 176 29.42 -13.58 -17.31
C HIS A 176 30.65 -12.74 -17.62
N LEU A 177 31.00 -11.80 -16.74
CA LEU A 177 32.22 -11.00 -16.86
C LEU A 177 33.45 -11.88 -16.83
N ASP A 178 34.27 -11.72 -17.87
CA ASP A 178 35.61 -12.28 -17.95
C ASP A 178 36.56 -11.20 -18.48
N SER A 179 37.86 -11.34 -18.21
CA SER A 179 38.92 -10.44 -18.68
C SER A 179 38.92 -10.30 -20.21
N GLU A 180 38.45 -11.32 -20.92
CA GLU A 180 38.31 -11.31 -22.38
C GLU A 180 36.99 -10.72 -22.89
N ARG A 181 36.03 -10.38 -22.02
CA ARG A 181 34.70 -9.86 -22.38
C ARG A 181 34.29 -8.72 -21.43
N PRO A 182 34.96 -7.55 -21.52
CA PRO A 182 34.57 -6.40 -20.71
C PRO A 182 33.21 -5.85 -21.15
N LEU A 183 32.41 -5.44 -20.17
CA LEU A 183 31.12 -4.80 -20.37
C LEU A 183 31.31 -3.27 -20.37
N MET A 184 30.76 -2.58 -21.38
CA MET A 184 30.79 -1.11 -21.45
C MET A 184 29.42 -0.53 -21.15
N LEU A 185 29.37 0.37 -20.16
CA LEU A 185 28.19 1.17 -19.83
C LEU A 185 28.48 2.64 -20.14
N THR A 186 27.65 3.25 -20.97
CA THR A 186 27.70 4.69 -21.26
C THR A 186 26.54 5.38 -20.59
N LEU A 187 26.79 6.51 -19.91
CA LEU A 187 25.77 7.37 -19.32
C LEU A 187 25.70 8.67 -20.11
N PHE A 188 24.47 9.15 -20.32
CA PHE A 188 24.17 10.39 -21.01
C PHE A 188 23.24 11.24 -20.12
N ASP A 189 23.50 12.54 -20.06
CA ASP A 189 22.65 13.53 -19.40
C ASP A 189 22.34 14.65 -20.39
N LEU A 190 21.10 15.16 -20.40
CA LEU A 190 20.73 16.25 -21.30
C LEU A 190 21.02 17.60 -20.64
N ASP A 191 22.10 18.23 -21.07
CA ASP A 191 22.43 19.58 -20.66
C ASP A 191 21.29 20.57 -20.95
N GLY A 192 20.84 21.29 -19.93
CA GLY A 192 19.85 22.36 -20.08
C GLY A 192 18.41 21.90 -20.33
N PHE A 193 18.07 20.62 -20.14
CA PHE A 193 16.72 20.11 -20.37
C PHE A 193 15.64 20.87 -19.59
N LYS A 194 15.92 21.27 -18.35
CA LYS A 194 15.03 22.11 -17.55
C LYS A 194 14.76 23.48 -18.21
N LEU A 195 15.80 24.15 -18.70
CA LEU A 195 15.66 25.44 -19.38
C LEU A 195 14.84 25.31 -20.67
N TYR A 196 15.03 24.22 -21.41
CA TYR A 196 14.22 23.91 -22.58
C TYR A 196 12.74 23.72 -22.20
N ASN A 197 12.44 22.97 -21.14
CA ASN A 197 11.07 22.81 -20.63
C ASN A 197 10.45 24.14 -20.18
N ASP A 198 11.22 25.00 -19.52
CA ASP A 198 10.75 26.30 -19.05
C ASP A 198 10.45 27.24 -20.23
N THR A 199 11.16 27.08 -21.36
CA THR A 199 11.02 27.93 -22.56
C THR A 199 9.94 27.42 -23.51
N PHE A 200 9.85 26.11 -23.75
CA PHE A 200 9.01 25.49 -24.78
C PHE A 200 7.87 24.63 -24.21
N GLY A 201 7.81 24.46 -22.89
CA GLY A 201 6.81 23.66 -22.20
C GLY A 201 7.12 22.16 -22.15
N HIS A 202 6.57 21.47 -21.15
CA HIS A 202 6.80 20.04 -20.92
C HIS A 202 6.43 19.14 -22.10
N VAL A 203 5.39 19.48 -22.87
CA VAL A 203 5.00 18.69 -24.06
C VAL A 203 6.10 18.70 -25.12
N ALA A 204 6.79 19.83 -25.31
CA ALA A 204 7.92 19.92 -26.23
C ALA A 204 9.13 19.14 -25.69
N GLY A 205 9.33 19.16 -24.37
CA GLY A 205 10.34 18.34 -23.70
C GLY A 205 10.12 16.85 -23.89
N ASP A 206 8.88 16.40 -23.72
CA ASP A 206 8.49 15.01 -23.92
C ASP A 206 8.76 14.54 -25.35
N GLN A 207 8.50 15.39 -26.35
CA GLN A 207 8.85 15.13 -27.75
C GLN A 207 10.36 15.10 -28.01
N LEU A 208 11.13 15.95 -27.31
CA LEU A 208 12.59 15.90 -27.37
C LEU A 208 13.12 14.57 -26.82
N LEU A 209 12.64 14.16 -25.65
CA LEU A 209 13.01 12.89 -25.02
C LEU A 209 12.61 11.69 -25.88
N GLY A 210 11.39 11.69 -26.45
CA GLY A 210 10.94 10.63 -27.35
C GLY A 210 11.83 10.51 -28.60
N ARG A 211 12.19 11.63 -29.23
CA ARG A 211 13.10 11.64 -30.38
C ARG A 211 14.51 11.18 -30.02
N LEU A 212 15.01 11.60 -28.86
CA LEU A 212 16.31 11.14 -28.38
C LEU A 212 16.29 9.63 -28.10
N GLY A 213 15.25 9.13 -27.46
CA GLY A 213 15.09 7.71 -27.19
C GLY A 213 15.11 6.87 -28.48
N ALA A 214 14.35 7.29 -29.49
CA ALA A 214 14.35 6.63 -30.80
C ALA A 214 15.73 6.65 -31.48
N ARG A 215 16.43 7.80 -31.44
CA ARG A 215 17.80 7.91 -31.99
C ARG A 215 18.80 7.03 -31.26
N LEU A 216 18.74 7.02 -29.92
CA LEU A 216 19.64 6.21 -29.10
C LEU A 216 19.39 4.72 -29.34
N SER A 217 18.13 4.29 -29.43
CA SER A 217 17.75 2.91 -29.76
C SER A 217 18.32 2.48 -31.12
N ALA A 218 18.24 3.33 -32.13
CA ALA A 218 18.77 3.04 -33.46
C ALA A 218 20.31 2.96 -33.49
N VAL A 219 20.99 3.78 -32.69
CA VAL A 219 22.46 3.78 -32.60
C VAL A 219 22.99 2.51 -31.91
N VAL A 220 22.28 1.99 -30.92
CA VAL A 220 22.69 0.77 -30.20
C VAL A 220 22.20 -0.51 -30.86
N GLU A 221 21.34 -0.44 -31.87
CA GLU A 221 20.73 -1.61 -32.50
C GLU A 221 21.80 -2.57 -33.03
N GLY A 222 21.73 -3.84 -32.64
CA GLY A 222 22.71 -4.88 -32.99
C GLY A 222 24.01 -4.84 -32.19
N HIS A 223 24.26 -3.79 -31.40
CA HIS A 223 25.49 -3.59 -30.62
C HIS A 223 25.25 -3.45 -29.11
N GLY A 224 23.99 -3.33 -28.67
CA GLY A 224 23.67 -3.13 -27.27
C GLY A 224 22.19 -2.86 -27.02
N VAL A 225 21.90 -2.35 -25.84
CA VAL A 225 20.56 -1.98 -25.39
C VAL A 225 20.60 -0.60 -24.74
N ALA A 226 19.62 0.23 -25.05
CA ALA A 226 19.49 1.58 -24.52
C ALA A 226 18.40 1.66 -23.45
N TYR A 227 18.63 2.56 -22.48
CA TYR A 227 17.79 2.72 -21.30
C TYR A 227 17.58 4.20 -20.97
N ARG A 228 16.46 4.49 -20.30
CA ARG A 228 16.21 5.77 -19.63
C ARG A 228 16.14 5.54 -18.11
N THR A 229 17.06 6.16 -17.38
CA THR A 229 17.23 5.94 -15.93
C THR A 229 16.56 7.01 -15.07
N GLY A 230 16.34 8.20 -15.64
CA GLY A 230 15.81 9.38 -14.97
C GLY A 230 14.95 10.24 -15.88
N GLY A 231 14.74 11.51 -15.50
CA GLY A 231 13.97 12.45 -16.31
C GLY A 231 14.66 12.77 -17.63
N ASP A 232 15.94 13.13 -17.54
CA ASP A 232 16.88 13.54 -18.59
C ASP A 232 18.12 12.62 -18.66
N GLU A 233 18.14 11.55 -17.89
CA GLU A 233 19.26 10.61 -17.87
C GLU A 233 18.99 9.39 -18.74
N PHE A 234 19.94 9.07 -19.62
CA PHE A 234 19.93 7.90 -20.50
C PHE A 234 21.18 7.06 -20.29
N CYS A 235 21.10 5.77 -20.61
CA CYS A 235 22.23 4.86 -20.55
C CYS A 235 22.23 3.92 -21.76
N ALA A 236 23.40 3.42 -22.14
CA ALA A 236 23.54 2.35 -23.13
C ALA A 236 24.48 1.27 -22.58
N LEU A 237 24.03 0.02 -22.64
CA LEU A 237 24.83 -1.15 -22.32
C LEU A 237 25.27 -1.79 -23.64
N TRP A 238 26.57 -1.89 -23.86
CA TRP A 238 27.13 -2.34 -25.14
C TRP A 238 27.65 -3.78 -25.05
N ASN A 239 27.24 -4.58 -26.02
CA ASN A 239 27.76 -5.92 -26.27
C ASN A 239 29.04 -5.77 -27.10
N ARG A 240 30.13 -6.46 -26.73
CA ARG A 240 31.38 -6.36 -27.50
C ARG A 240 31.17 -6.86 -28.94
N SER A 241 31.45 -6.00 -29.93
CA SER A 241 31.76 -6.42 -31.29
C SER A 241 33.29 -6.47 -31.48
N GLU A 242 33.75 -7.32 -32.39
CA GLU A 242 35.13 -7.83 -32.55
C GLU A 242 36.23 -6.79 -32.90
N THR A 243 35.93 -5.51 -32.93
CA THR A 243 36.89 -4.46 -33.30
C THR A 243 37.32 -3.62 -32.10
N GLY A 244 38.58 -3.78 -31.72
CA GLY A 244 39.24 -3.23 -30.53
C GLY A 244 39.47 -1.72 -30.52
N GLU A 245 38.47 -0.91 -30.85
CA GLU A 245 38.44 0.48 -30.45
C GLU A 245 37.18 0.70 -29.63
N ALA A 246 37.35 1.02 -28.35
CA ALA A 246 36.38 1.80 -27.60
C ALA A 246 36.34 3.18 -28.27
N SER A 247 35.79 3.26 -29.48
CA SER A 247 35.44 4.52 -30.09
C SER A 247 34.48 5.15 -29.12
N VAL A 248 34.90 6.27 -28.54
CA VAL A 248 33.98 7.23 -27.95
C VAL A 248 32.98 7.52 -29.06
N ILE A 249 31.86 6.79 -29.07
CA ILE A 249 30.68 7.15 -29.85
C ILE A 249 30.15 8.37 -29.10
N ALA A 250 30.82 9.51 -29.32
CA ALA A 250 30.29 10.81 -29.02
C ALA A 250 29.04 10.90 -29.88
N ILE A 251 27.90 10.52 -29.29
CA ILE A 251 26.62 10.77 -29.90
C ILE A 251 26.51 12.30 -29.90
N ASP A 252 26.80 12.88 -31.06
CA ASP A 252 26.60 14.29 -31.43
C ASP A 252 25.07 14.58 -31.49
N ALA A 253 24.30 14.11 -30.49
CA ALA A 253 22.85 14.19 -30.43
C ALA A 253 22.33 15.57 -29.98
N VAL A 254 23.20 16.48 -29.56
CA VAL A 254 22.82 17.80 -29.06
C VAL A 254 23.47 18.93 -29.87
N LYS A 255 23.32 18.86 -31.19
CA LYS A 255 23.27 20.07 -32.03
C LYS A 255 21.88 20.18 -32.63
N ALA A 256 20.99 20.81 -31.87
CA ALA A 256 19.79 21.47 -32.38
C ALA A 256 19.92 22.96 -32.04
#